data_AF-A0A3B9H369-F1
#
_entry.id   AF-A0A3B9H369-F1
#
_cell.length_a   1.000
_cell.length_b   1.000
_cell.length_c   1.000
_cell.angle_alpha   90.00
_cell.angle_beta   90.00
_cell.angle_gamma   90.00
#
_symmetry.space_group_name_H-M   'P 1'
#
loop_
_entity.id
_entity.type
_entity.pdbx_description
1 polymer ?
#
loop_
_entity_poly.entity_id
_entity_poly.type
_entity_poly.pdbx_seq_one_letter_code
_entity_poly.pdbx_strand_id
1 'polypeptide(L)'
;MPRKGYRKPDAESRRDVLRVYLTPAERAHIEACVERLEGTTLADYARRRILSYPVPKPQSADHAALIRALQKLGTNLNQLARSVNSGHTIEPTGFQATIDTLHALLKKATIGR
;
A
#
# COMPACT_ATOMS: atom_id res chain seq x y z
N MET A 1 -28.05 -7.52 15.63
CA MET A 1 -27.22 -8.71 15.98
C MET A 1 -28.11 -9.95 15.94
N PRO A 2 -27.62 -11.10 15.44
CA PRO A 2 -28.42 -12.33 15.42
C PRO A 2 -28.76 -12.78 16.86
N ARG A 3 -29.95 -13.36 17.05
CA ARG A 3 -30.45 -13.78 18.36
C ARG A 3 -29.65 -14.98 18.89
N LYS A 4 -29.53 -15.10 20.22
CA LYS A 4 -28.95 -16.28 20.89
C LYS A 4 -29.69 -17.54 20.42
N GLY A 5 -28.97 -18.49 19.81
CA GLY A 5 -29.55 -19.71 19.21
C GLY A 5 -29.83 -19.62 17.70
N TYR A 6 -29.52 -18.51 17.03
CA TYR A 6 -29.64 -18.43 15.58
C TYR A 6 -28.61 -19.35 14.89
N ARG A 7 -29.10 -20.45 14.32
CA ARG A 7 -28.35 -21.30 13.40
C ARG A 7 -28.61 -20.81 11.98
N LYS A 8 -27.54 -20.49 11.25
CA LYS A 8 -27.65 -20.08 9.85
C LYS A 8 -28.26 -21.23 9.03
N PRO A 9 -29.24 -20.96 8.15
CA PRO A 9 -29.85 -21.99 7.30
C PRO A 9 -28.79 -22.75 6.51
N ASP A 10 -29.04 -24.05 6.31
CA ASP A 10 -28.09 -24.95 5.64
C ASP A 10 -27.73 -24.45 4.23
N ALA A 11 -28.71 -23.91 3.50
CA ALA A 11 -28.54 -23.33 2.16
C ALA A 11 -27.60 -22.11 2.11
N GLU A 12 -27.38 -21.41 3.23
CA GLU A 12 -26.49 -20.25 3.29
C GLU A 12 -25.16 -20.56 4.00
N SER A 13 -25.00 -21.79 4.49
CA SER A 13 -23.81 -22.26 5.19
C SER A 13 -22.81 -22.84 4.20
N ARG A 14 -21.56 -22.39 4.27
CA ARG A 14 -20.49 -22.83 3.37
C ARG A 14 -19.98 -24.20 3.88
N ARG A 15 -20.57 -25.31 3.41
CA ARG A 15 -20.19 -26.68 3.81
C ARG A 15 -19.47 -27.48 2.73
N ASP A 16 -19.69 -27.13 1.47
CA ASP A 16 -19.07 -27.84 0.35
C ASP A 16 -17.59 -27.47 0.17
N VAL A 17 -16.79 -28.46 -0.22
CA VAL A 17 -15.34 -28.32 -0.40
C VAL A 17 -14.99 -28.51 -1.88
N LEU A 18 -14.35 -27.48 -2.45
CA LEU A 18 -13.70 -27.57 -3.76
C LEU A 18 -12.21 -27.89 -3.54
N ARG A 19 -11.74 -29.02 -4.08
CA ARG A 19 -10.31 -29.38 -4.08
C ARG A 19 -9.65 -28.88 -5.35
N VAL A 20 -8.53 -28.19 -5.21
CA VAL A 20 -7.73 -27.67 -6.33
C VAL A 20 -6.31 -28.21 -6.17
N TYR A 21 -5.81 -28.91 -7.19
CA TYR A 21 -4.42 -29.36 -7.24
C TYR A 21 -3.56 -28.23 -7.82
N LEU A 22 -2.45 -27.94 -7.14
CA LEU A 22 -1.54 -26.87 -7.50
C LEU A 22 -0.12 -27.43 -7.59
N THR A 23 0.63 -26.96 -8.56
CA THR A 23 2.09 -27.07 -8.56
C THR A 23 2.69 -26.20 -7.45
N PRO A 24 3.95 -26.46 -7.02
CA PRO A 24 4.62 -25.62 -6.04
C PRO A 24 4.71 -24.14 -6.45
N ALA A 25 4.93 -23.88 -7.75
CA ALA A 25 5.03 -22.53 -8.29
C ALA A 25 3.70 -21.77 -8.21
N GLU A 26 2.59 -22.43 -8.55
CA GLU A 26 1.25 -21.83 -8.44
C GLU A 26 0.89 -21.53 -6.98
N ARG A 27 1.20 -22.45 -6.07
CA ARG A 27 0.99 -22.24 -4.64
C ARG A 27 1.77 -21.04 -4.12
N ALA A 28 3.07 -20.96 -4.44
CA ALA A 28 3.91 -19.84 -4.04
C ALA A 28 3.41 -18.50 -4.60
N HIS A 29 2.93 -18.49 -5.86
CA HIS A 29 2.34 -17.31 -6.46
C HIS A 29 1.09 -16.83 -5.70
N ILE A 30 0.21 -17.76 -5.31
CA ILE A 30 -1.00 -17.43 -4.55
C ILE A 30 -0.64 -16.93 -3.15
N GLU A 31 0.32 -17.57 -2.47
CA GLU A 31 0.80 -17.15 -1.15
C GLU A 31 1.37 -15.72 -1.18
N ALA A 32 2.21 -15.40 -2.17
CA ALA A 32 2.74 -14.04 -2.37
C ALA A 32 1.64 -12.99 -2.67
N CYS A 33 0.55 -13.40 -3.32
CA CYS A 33 -0.60 -12.50 -3.51
C CYS A 33 -1.32 -12.22 -2.20
N VAL A 34 -1.45 -13.23 -1.33
CA VAL A 34 -2.15 -13.15 -0.05
C VAL A 34 -1.33 -12.38 0.99
N GLU A 35 -0.01 -12.53 0.99
CA GLU A 35 0.89 -11.83 1.91
C GLU A 35 0.71 -10.30 1.86
N ARG A 36 0.35 -9.76 0.69
CA ARG A 36 0.10 -8.33 0.48
C ARG A 36 -1.28 -7.88 0.99
N LEU A 37 -2.12 -8.82 1.44
CA LEU A 37 -3.51 -8.61 1.84
C LEU A 37 -3.67 -8.95 3.32
N GLU A 38 -3.83 -7.93 4.17
CA GLU A 38 -4.09 -8.15 5.59
C GLU A 38 -5.42 -8.91 5.81
N GLY A 39 -5.40 -9.88 6.74
CA GLY A 39 -6.60 -10.58 7.20
C GLY A 39 -7.26 -11.51 6.18
N THR A 40 -6.61 -11.82 5.06
CA THR A 40 -7.15 -12.73 4.03
C THR A 40 -6.44 -14.08 4.09
N THR A 41 -7.21 -15.18 4.07
CA THR A 41 -6.64 -16.53 3.96
C THR A 41 -6.49 -16.93 2.49
N LEU A 42 -5.63 -17.91 2.21
CA LEU A 42 -5.45 -18.44 0.85
C LEU A 42 -6.77 -18.94 0.23
N ALA A 43 -7.60 -19.61 1.01
CA ALA A 43 -8.91 -20.09 0.57
C ALA A 43 -9.90 -18.94 0.32
N ASP A 44 -9.92 -17.90 1.17
CA ASP A 44 -10.79 -16.73 0.94
C ASP A 44 -10.35 -15.94 -0.29
N TYR A 45 -9.04 -15.76 -0.49
CA TYR A 45 -8.49 -15.14 -1.69
C TYR A 45 -8.86 -15.91 -2.96
N ALA A 46 -8.61 -17.22 -2.99
CA ALA A 46 -8.97 -18.07 -4.14
C ALA A 46 -10.48 -18.03 -4.42
N ARG A 47 -11.31 -18.14 -3.38
CA ARG A 47 -12.78 -18.06 -3.51
C ARG A 47 -13.22 -16.73 -4.10
N ARG A 48 -12.67 -15.61 -3.63
CA ARG A 48 -13.01 -14.28 -4.17
C ARG A 48 -12.61 -14.16 -5.62
N ARG A 49 -11.43 -14.65 -6.00
CA ARG A 49 -10.94 -14.65 -7.38
C ARG A 49 -11.81 -15.51 -8.31
N ILE A 50 -12.20 -16.71 -7.89
CA ILE A 50 -13.03 -17.63 -8.68
C ILE A 50 -14.46 -17.10 -8.86
N LEU A 51 -15.03 -16.50 -7.82
CA LEU A 51 -16.40 -15.99 -7.82
C LEU A 51 -16.50 -14.50 -8.21
N SER A 52 -15.40 -13.93 -8.72
CA SER A 52 -15.32 -12.51 -9.12
C SER A 52 -15.74 -11.52 -8.02
N TYR A 53 -15.60 -11.89 -6.75
CA TYR A 53 -15.83 -10.97 -5.64
C TYR A 53 -14.69 -9.97 -5.51
N PRO A 54 -14.95 -8.77 -4.97
CA PRO A 54 -13.92 -7.81 -4.66
C PRO A 54 -12.85 -8.40 -3.74
N VAL A 55 -11.61 -8.39 -4.21
CA VAL A 55 -10.43 -8.68 -3.38
C VAL A 55 -10.04 -7.40 -2.67
N PRO A 56 -9.72 -7.44 -1.35
CA PRO A 56 -9.22 -6.29 -0.64
C PRO A 56 -8.05 -5.65 -1.41
N LYS A 57 -7.98 -4.32 -1.43
CA LYS A 57 -6.80 -3.66 -1.99
C LYS A 57 -5.63 -3.94 -1.05
N PRO A 58 -4.44 -4.30 -1.56
CA PRO A 58 -3.24 -4.32 -0.74
C PRO A 58 -3.13 -2.99 -0.03
N GLN A 59 -2.93 -3.00 1.29
CA GLN A 59 -2.59 -1.77 1.97
C GLN A 59 -1.21 -1.36 1.47
N SER A 60 -1.15 -0.38 0.57
CA SER A 60 0.07 0.36 0.30
C SER A 60 0.34 1.25 1.51
N ALA A 61 0.73 0.64 2.63
CA ALA A 61 1.05 1.34 3.86
C ALA A 61 2.24 2.30 3.65
N ASP A 62 3.17 1.95 2.76
CA ASP A 62 4.40 2.73 2.60
C ASP A 62 4.26 4.00 1.75
N HIS A 63 3.49 3.97 0.66
CA HIS A 63 3.59 5.06 -0.31
C HIS A 63 2.70 6.25 0.08
N ALA A 64 1.55 6.02 0.73
CA ALA A 64 0.63 7.11 1.04
C ALA A 64 1.19 8.06 2.12
N ALA A 65 1.92 7.52 3.11
CA ALA A 65 2.61 8.34 4.10
C ALA A 65 3.78 9.10 3.47
N LEU A 66 4.58 8.43 2.64
CA LEU A 66 5.70 9.03 1.91
C LEU A 66 5.25 10.13 0.94
N ILE A 67 4.20 9.89 0.15
CA ILE A 67 3.62 10.88 -0.78
C ILE A 67 3.16 12.11 -0.01
N ARG A 68 2.48 11.94 1.13
CA ARG A 68 2.05 13.07 1.97
C ARG A 68 3.24 13.84 2.56
N ALA A 69 4.29 13.14 2.98
CA ALA A 69 5.52 13.78 3.46
C ALA A 69 6.20 14.60 2.35
N LEU A 70 6.31 14.04 1.14
CA LEU A 70 6.86 14.74 -0.03
C LEU A 70 6.02 15.96 -0.42
N GLN A 71 4.69 15.86 -0.39
CA GLN A 71 3.79 17.00 -0.65
C GLN A 71 4.00 18.15 0.33
N LYS A 72 4.16 17.85 1.63
CA LYS A 72 4.46 18.87 2.64
C LYS A 72 5.81 19.55 2.38
N LEU A 73 6.85 18.77 2.06
CA LEU A 73 8.17 19.32 1.73
C LEU A 73 8.10 20.24 0.50
N GLY A 74 7.42 19.81 -0.57
CA GLY A 74 7.25 20.63 -1.77
C GLY A 74 6.49 21.93 -1.49
N THR A 75 5.47 21.90 -0.62
CA THR A 75 4.71 23.09 -0.23
C THR A 75 5.59 24.09 0.50
N ASN A 76 6.40 23.64 1.46
CA ASN A 76 7.32 24.51 2.20
C ASN A 76 8.39 25.12 1.28
N LEU A 77 8.95 24.34 0.35
CA LEU A 77 9.92 24.83 -0.64
C LEU A 77 9.31 25.93 -1.52
N ASN A 78 8.07 25.76 -1.98
CA ASN A 78 7.37 26.77 -2.77
C ASN A 78 7.10 28.05 -1.98
N GLN A 79 6.82 27.95 -0.68
CA GLN A 79 6.69 29.13 0.20
C GLN A 79 8.02 29.88 0.35
N LEU A 80 9.13 29.15 0.55
CA LEU A 80 10.46 29.76 0.61
C LEU A 80 10.82 30.45 -0.71
N ALA A 81 10.55 29.80 -1.85
CA ALA A 81 10.78 30.39 -3.17
C ALA A 81 9.99 31.71 -3.35
N ARG A 82 8.71 31.74 -2.95
CA ARG A 82 7.90 32.97 -2.98
C ARG A 82 8.44 34.04 -2.05
N SER A 83 8.88 33.67 -0.85
CA SER A 83 9.48 34.57 0.13
C SER A 83 10.75 35.24 -0.42
N VAL A 84 11.66 34.46 -1.01
CA VAL A 84 12.87 34.97 -1.67
C VAL A 84 12.50 35.90 -2.84
N ASN A 85 11.56 35.48 -3.69
CA ASN A 85 11.11 36.30 -4.82
C ASN A 85 10.44 37.61 -4.38
N SER A 86 9.91 37.67 -3.16
CA SER A 86 9.36 38.89 -2.55
C SER A 86 10.41 39.77 -1.86
N GLY A 87 11.70 39.46 -2.02
CA GLY A 87 12.81 40.27 -1.52
C GLY A 87 13.28 39.94 -0.09
N HIS A 88 12.84 38.82 0.49
CA HIS A 88 13.37 38.39 1.78
C HIS A 88 14.74 37.71 1.59
N THR A 89 15.74 38.20 2.31
CA THR A 89 17.09 37.62 2.31
C THR A 89 17.11 36.38 3.20
N ILE A 90 17.41 35.22 2.61
CA ILE A 90 17.66 33.99 3.36
C ILE A 90 19.18 33.81 3.42
N GLU A 91 19.72 33.68 4.63
CA GLU A 91 21.13 33.33 4.84
C GLU A 91 21.42 31.94 4.25
N PRO A 92 22.30 31.81 3.24
CA PRO A 92 22.50 30.58 2.51
C PRO A 92 23.46 29.67 3.29
N THR A 93 23.04 29.15 4.44
CA THR A 93 23.85 28.17 5.18
C THR A 93 23.35 26.75 4.90
N GLY A 94 24.10 26.00 4.10
CA GLY A 94 23.94 24.55 3.93
C GLY A 94 22.75 24.07 3.09
N PHE A 95 21.92 24.97 2.56
CA PHE A 95 20.69 24.62 1.84
C PHE A 95 20.95 23.78 0.58
N GLN A 96 21.94 24.19 -0.22
CA GLN A 96 22.29 23.49 -1.46
C GLN A 96 22.83 22.08 -1.19
N ALA A 97 23.72 21.93 -0.21
CA ALA A 97 24.25 20.62 0.18
C ALA A 97 23.14 19.65 0.66
N THR A 98 22.11 20.19 1.33
CA THR A 98 20.95 19.41 1.80
C THR A 98 20.06 18.99 0.62
N ILE A 99 19.84 19.87 -0.35
CA ILE A 99 19.10 19.56 -1.59
C ILE A 99 19.83 18.48 -2.38
N ASP A 100 21.14 18.60 -2.55
CA ASP A 100 21.95 17.63 -3.31
C ASP A 100 21.91 16.24 -2.65
N THR A 101 21.96 16.20 -1.32
CA THR A 101 21.81 14.97 -0.53
C THR A 101 20.42 14.35 -0.70
N LEU A 102 19.36 15.16 -0.65
CA LEU A 102 17.98 14.72 -0.89
C LEU A 102 17.80 14.15 -2.30
N HIS A 103 18.32 14.82 -3.32
CA HIS A 103 18.30 14.32 -4.70
C HIS A 103 19.02 12.98 -4.84
N ALA A 104 20.19 12.81 -4.21
CA ALA A 104 20.93 11.55 -4.24
C ALA A 104 20.17 10.41 -3.56
N LEU A 105 19.54 10.67 -2.42
CA LEU A 105 18.73 9.68 -1.69
C LEU A 105 17.47 9.29 -2.47
N LEU A 106 16.77 10.26 -3.06
CA LEU A 106 15.59 9.99 -3.89
C LEU A 106 15.95 9.19 -5.14
N LYS A 107 17.09 9.47 -5.78
CA LYS A 107 17.58 8.72 -6.94
C LYS A 107 17.93 7.27 -6.57
N LYS A 108 18.53 7.02 -5.41
CA LYS A 108 18.77 5.66 -4.91
C LYS A 108 17.47 4.91 -4.63
N ALA A 109 16.47 5.58 -4.06
CA ALA A 109 15.17 4.98 -3.78
C ALA A 109 14.36 4.65 -5.04
N THR A 110 14.50 5.42 -6.13
CA THR A 110 13.83 5.13 -7.41
C THR A 110 14.53 4.07 -8.27
N ILE A 111 15.84 3.86 -8.08
CA ILE A 111 16.62 2.82 -8.79
C ILE A 111 16.46 1.43 -8.15
N GLY A 112 15.98 1.34 -6.90
CA GLY A 112 15.66 0.07 -6.23
C GLY A 112 14.33 -0.58 -6.66
N ARG A 113 13.78 -0.23 -7.84
CA ARG A 113 12.55 -0.78 -8.41
C ARG A 113 12.83 -1.63 -9.64
#